data_AF-A0AAD6ZWH7-F1
#
_entry.id   AF-A0AAD6ZWH7-F1
#
_cell.length_a   1.000
_cell.length_b   1.000
_cell.length_c   1.000
_cell.angle_alpha   90.00
_cell.angle_beta   90.00
_cell.angle_gamma   90.00
#
_symmetry.space_group_name_H-M   'P 1'
#
loop_
_entity.id
_entity.type
_entity.pdbx_description
1 polymer ?
#
loop_
_entity_poly.entity_id
_entity_poly.type
_entity_poly.pdbx_seq_one_letter_code
_entity_poly.pdbx_strand_id
1 'polypeptide(L)'
;MCHFCGDVRHSPARMDPRPMSELKLTDAEYAEYKSHSSADTLYKRLADKDYPKLRVIGFNDDTKAVFRTCNPDGHEYIEVPWSGMDSLKWIAQRLEDEIKVSFHHWYLATADGVIFKTFGELVCTSAAFRVKEQVVLTLLMPADLATFAASHLKQHKWKRATADPCASTDALEKCVAQFHLIESMPSTAWNAYFAQRSAADKRVQDQLNEYAGQDRPAVYEKIEKAVDRVLDCLGLGDGEPAVHDRIVPLSADIVDDGWGNVASAELLSRIYSPTNPAAVDVYLEYHYRTRYQSVEFFCNVYYRAHPSITETKLTLSTPSGPRKMNGFRPLLEMGLADVPPGRRWRPIEERTFDLSQAQARALHRTLFGETPASGSASDSTVAGKISVREMIELLLASVGISFYTAFDPDDEDDVDSFKMGELRWEGLDGSARWLGRNIRAVSGCPPMNDDNKNSDKDDDYEEDEDEYSDEDDGDFGPGRGECQHQ
;
A
#
# COMPACT_ATOMS: atom_id res chain seq x y z
N MET A 1 -15.90 -13.70 -14.04
CA MET A 1 -15.14 -13.95 -15.27
C MET A 1 -13.68 -13.88 -14.90
N CYS A 2 -12.92 -14.93 -15.18
CA CYS A 2 -11.51 -14.99 -14.83
C CYS A 2 -10.76 -13.90 -15.60
N HIS A 3 -9.93 -13.08 -14.94
CA HIS A 3 -9.09 -12.08 -15.61
C HIS A 3 -8.05 -12.73 -16.56
N PHE A 4 -7.95 -14.07 -16.54
CA PHE A 4 -7.28 -14.87 -17.57
C PHE A 4 -8.02 -14.91 -18.93
N CYS A 5 -9.25 -14.39 -19.02
CA CYS A 5 -10.10 -14.51 -20.21
C CYS A 5 -10.65 -13.18 -20.75
N GLY A 6 -10.44 -12.05 -20.06
CA GLY A 6 -11.14 -10.79 -20.37
C GLY A 6 -10.22 -9.59 -20.37
N ASP A 7 -10.06 -9.01 -21.56
CA ASP A 7 -9.50 -7.69 -21.89
C ASP A 7 -8.00 -7.46 -21.65
N VAL A 8 -7.20 -7.87 -22.64
CA VAL A 8 -5.92 -7.22 -22.98
C VAL A 8 -6.08 -6.63 -24.37
N ARG A 9 -6.20 -5.29 -24.48
CA ARG A 9 -6.27 -4.55 -25.76
C ARG A 9 -4.94 -4.52 -26.54
N HIS A 10 -3.93 -5.23 -26.05
CA HIS A 10 -2.85 -5.75 -26.87
C HIS A 10 -3.09 -7.24 -27.04
N SER A 11 -3.57 -7.65 -28.21
CA SER A 11 -3.63 -9.07 -28.56
C SER A 11 -2.26 -9.67 -28.22
N PRO A 12 -2.13 -10.56 -27.21
CA PRO A 12 -0.85 -11.18 -26.95
C PRO A 12 -0.47 -11.84 -28.27
N ALA A 13 0.67 -11.46 -28.84
CA ALA A 13 1.25 -12.21 -29.93
C ALA A 13 1.17 -13.68 -29.51
N ARG A 14 0.45 -14.50 -30.28
CA ARG A 14 0.10 -15.86 -29.91
C ARG A 14 1.41 -16.57 -29.57
N MET A 15 1.65 -16.77 -28.27
CA MET A 15 2.96 -17.26 -27.82
C MET A 15 3.21 -18.63 -28.43
N ASP A 16 4.44 -18.84 -28.88
CA ASP A 16 4.84 -20.06 -29.57
C ASP A 16 4.75 -21.25 -28.59
N PRO A 17 3.98 -22.31 -28.90
CA PRO A 17 3.81 -23.45 -28.01
C PRO A 17 5.00 -24.43 -28.03
N ARG A 18 6.02 -24.19 -28.86
CA ARG A 18 7.21 -25.05 -28.93
C ARG A 18 7.96 -25.09 -27.59
N PRO A 19 8.65 -26.21 -27.29
CA PRO A 19 9.55 -26.29 -26.14
C PRO A 19 10.67 -25.25 -26.24
N MET A 20 11.22 -24.85 -25.09
CA MET A 20 12.26 -23.85 -24.99
C MET A 20 13.52 -24.23 -25.78
N SER A 21 13.87 -25.52 -25.78
CA SER A 21 15.02 -26.03 -26.53
C SER A 21 14.92 -25.81 -28.04
N GLU A 22 13.71 -25.82 -28.60
CA GLU A 22 13.45 -25.54 -30.03
C GLU A 22 13.41 -24.04 -30.35
N LEU A 23 13.20 -23.20 -29.34
CA LEU A 23 13.17 -21.74 -29.47
C LEU A 23 14.56 -21.10 -29.25
N LYS A 24 15.54 -21.91 -28.83
CA LYS A 24 16.91 -21.45 -28.59
C LYS A 24 17.58 -21.10 -29.90
N LEU A 25 18.01 -19.84 -30.02
CA LEU A 25 18.75 -19.35 -31.17
C LEU A 25 20.24 -19.73 -31.04
N THR A 26 20.87 -20.00 -32.17
CA THR A 26 22.33 -20.04 -32.25
C THR A 26 22.92 -18.65 -32.02
N ASP A 27 24.21 -18.56 -31.69
CA ASP A 27 24.86 -17.26 -31.45
C ASP A 27 24.75 -16.30 -32.66
N ALA A 28 24.81 -16.85 -33.89
CA ALA A 28 24.68 -16.07 -35.11
C ALA A 28 23.25 -15.54 -35.32
N GLU A 29 22.24 -16.41 -35.17
CA GLU A 29 20.83 -16.02 -35.25
C GLU A 29 20.46 -15.02 -34.16
N TYR A 30 21.01 -15.20 -32.96
CA TYR A 30 20.78 -14.29 -31.85
C TYR A 30 21.39 -12.91 -32.08
N ALA A 31 22.60 -12.85 -32.65
CA ALA A 31 23.24 -11.60 -33.02
C ALA A 31 22.43 -10.85 -34.10
N GLU A 32 21.88 -11.57 -35.07
CA GLU A 32 20.97 -11.01 -36.07
C GLU A 32 19.64 -10.55 -35.44
N TYR A 33 19.05 -11.35 -34.55
CA TYR A 33 17.84 -10.96 -33.81
C TYR A 33 18.04 -9.66 -33.02
N LYS A 34 19.18 -9.52 -32.34
CA LYS A 34 19.52 -8.31 -31.57
C LYS A 34 19.83 -7.10 -32.46
N SER A 35 20.35 -7.28 -33.67
CA SER A 35 20.61 -6.15 -34.58
C SER A 35 19.33 -5.47 -35.06
N HIS A 36 18.22 -6.20 -35.08
CA HIS A 36 16.88 -5.70 -35.43
C HIS A 36 16.10 -5.18 -34.21
N SER A 37 16.52 -5.51 -33.00
CA SER A 37 15.91 -5.02 -31.77
C SER A 37 16.48 -3.64 -31.43
N SER A 38 15.63 -2.67 -31.07
CA SER A 38 16.09 -1.34 -30.68
C SER A 38 17.16 -1.47 -29.59
N ALA A 39 18.30 -0.79 -29.76
CA ALA A 39 19.46 -0.85 -28.88
C ALA A 39 19.20 -0.21 -27.50
N ASP A 40 18.29 -0.80 -26.74
CA ASP A 40 18.04 -0.46 -25.34
C ASP A 40 19.23 -1.01 -24.54
N THR A 41 20.37 -0.30 -24.57
CA THR A 41 21.61 -0.71 -23.88
C THR A 41 21.60 -0.34 -22.41
N LEU A 42 20.55 0.33 -21.93
CA LEU A 42 20.41 0.79 -20.56
C LEU A 42 20.43 -0.38 -19.56
N TYR A 43 19.80 -1.52 -19.90
CA TYR A 43 19.82 -2.70 -19.03
C TYR A 43 21.23 -3.22 -18.75
N LYS A 44 22.19 -3.04 -19.66
CA LYS A 44 23.57 -3.48 -19.45
C LYS A 44 24.36 -2.56 -18.51
N ARG A 45 23.88 -1.33 -18.29
CA ARG A 45 24.60 -0.31 -17.49
C ARG A 45 24.14 -0.25 -16.03
N LEU A 46 22.92 -0.69 -15.73
CA LEU A 46 22.29 -0.48 -14.42
C LEU A 46 22.58 -1.56 -13.38
N ALA A 47 23.04 -2.74 -13.80
CA ALA A 47 23.52 -3.78 -12.90
C ALA A 47 24.79 -4.39 -13.49
N ASP A 48 25.93 -4.11 -12.85
CA ASP A 48 27.22 -4.73 -13.19
C ASP A 48 27.40 -6.07 -12.42
N LYS A 49 28.50 -6.78 -12.67
CA LYS A 49 28.86 -8.06 -12.06
C LYS A 49 28.95 -8.02 -10.53
N ASP A 50 29.18 -6.84 -9.96
CA ASP A 50 29.31 -6.63 -8.51
C ASP A 50 27.95 -6.44 -7.81
N TYR A 51 26.85 -6.36 -8.56
CA TYR A 51 25.51 -6.24 -7.99
C TYR A 51 24.99 -7.58 -7.43
N PRO A 52 24.00 -7.54 -6.52
CA PRO A 52 23.28 -8.73 -6.10
C PRO A 52 22.79 -9.54 -7.30
N LYS A 53 22.88 -10.87 -7.20
CA LYS A 53 22.41 -11.78 -8.22
C LYS A 53 21.14 -12.47 -7.78
N LEU A 54 20.13 -12.45 -8.66
CA LEU A 54 18.96 -13.31 -8.51
C LEU A 54 19.21 -14.63 -9.23
N ARG A 55 18.56 -15.69 -8.75
CA ARG A 55 18.64 -17.02 -9.36
C ARG A 55 17.37 -17.29 -10.16
N VAL A 56 17.52 -17.69 -11.41
CA VAL A 56 16.40 -18.18 -12.24
C VAL A 56 16.51 -19.68 -12.42
N ILE A 57 15.48 -20.43 -12.04
CA ILE A 57 15.41 -21.90 -12.15
C ILE A 57 14.44 -22.32 -13.26
N GLY A 58 14.71 -23.47 -13.89
CA GLY A 58 13.81 -24.06 -14.87
C GLY A 58 12.66 -24.82 -14.18
N PHE A 59 11.42 -24.63 -14.65
CA PHE A 59 10.25 -25.31 -14.08
C PHE A 59 10.19 -26.80 -14.45
N ASN A 60 10.46 -27.14 -15.71
CA ASN A 60 10.34 -28.49 -16.26
C ASN A 60 11.68 -29.00 -16.81
N ASP A 61 11.74 -30.26 -17.24
CA ASP A 61 12.99 -30.87 -17.70
C ASP A 61 13.59 -30.20 -18.94
N ASP A 62 12.76 -29.62 -19.80
CA ASP A 62 13.19 -28.91 -21.01
C ASP A 62 13.90 -27.59 -20.69
N THR A 63 13.27 -26.74 -19.87
CA THR A 63 13.88 -25.49 -19.39
C THR A 63 15.16 -25.75 -18.58
N LYS A 64 15.18 -26.79 -17.73
CA LYS A 64 16.38 -27.24 -17.01
C LYS A 64 17.48 -27.74 -17.94
N ALA A 65 17.13 -28.45 -19.01
CA ALA A 65 18.10 -28.89 -20.01
C ALA A 65 18.74 -27.70 -20.73
N VAL A 66 17.95 -26.69 -21.12
CA VAL A 66 18.49 -25.45 -21.71
C VAL A 66 19.46 -24.78 -20.74
N PHE A 67 19.12 -24.64 -19.46
CA PHE A 67 20.01 -24.01 -18.47
C PHE A 67 21.32 -24.80 -18.28
N ARG A 68 21.26 -26.13 -18.25
CA ARG A 68 22.46 -26.97 -18.21
C ARG A 68 23.38 -26.76 -19.41
N THR A 69 22.83 -26.50 -20.59
CA THR A 69 23.66 -26.21 -21.78
C THR A 69 24.27 -24.81 -21.78
N CYS A 70 23.69 -23.86 -21.04
CA CYS A 70 24.22 -22.49 -20.93
C CYS A 70 25.23 -22.35 -19.79
N ASN A 71 25.19 -23.23 -18.78
CA ASN A 71 26.12 -23.22 -17.67
C ASN A 71 27.32 -24.16 -17.91
N PRO A 72 28.58 -23.68 -17.83
CA PRO A 72 29.77 -24.52 -17.90
C PRO A 72 29.80 -25.60 -16.81
N ASP A 73 29.29 -25.27 -15.62
CA ASP A 73 29.26 -26.16 -14.45
C ASP A 73 28.05 -27.12 -14.45
N GLY A 74 27.19 -27.05 -15.48
CA GLY A 74 26.01 -27.92 -15.61
C GLY A 74 24.91 -27.66 -14.59
N HIS A 75 24.85 -26.46 -14.01
CA HIS A 75 23.78 -26.06 -13.10
C HIS A 75 22.42 -25.92 -13.81
N GLU A 76 21.34 -26.20 -13.09
CA GLU A 76 19.95 -26.06 -13.56
C GLU A 76 19.35 -24.67 -13.28
N TYR A 77 20.20 -23.65 -13.11
CA TYR A 77 19.80 -22.27 -12.83
C TYR A 77 20.75 -21.28 -13.49
N ILE A 78 20.26 -20.08 -13.80
CA ILE A 78 21.07 -18.95 -14.28
C ILE A 78 21.08 -17.87 -13.21
N GLU A 79 22.24 -17.28 -12.93
CA GLU A 79 22.34 -16.10 -12.06
C GLU A 79 22.32 -14.83 -12.90
N VAL A 80 21.43 -13.89 -12.56
CA VAL A 80 21.28 -12.63 -13.28
C VAL A 80 21.56 -11.48 -12.31
N PRO A 81 22.48 -10.55 -12.63
CA PRO A 81 22.69 -9.37 -11.80
C PRO A 81 21.46 -8.45 -11.89
N TRP A 82 21.09 -7.85 -10.76
CA TRP A 82 19.96 -6.94 -10.69
C TRP A 82 20.16 -5.81 -9.67
N SER A 83 19.41 -4.74 -9.82
CA SER A 83 19.34 -3.61 -8.90
C SER A 83 17.90 -3.26 -8.55
N GLY A 84 17.69 -2.56 -7.43
CA GLY A 84 16.34 -2.09 -7.05
C GLY A 84 15.69 -1.13 -8.05
N MET A 85 16.48 -0.52 -8.94
CA MET A 85 15.97 0.36 -10.00
C MET A 85 15.67 -0.38 -11.31
N ASP A 86 15.90 -1.70 -11.36
CA ASP A 86 15.64 -2.45 -12.58
C ASP A 86 14.15 -2.59 -12.87
N SER A 87 13.81 -2.71 -14.15
CA SER A 87 12.55 -3.32 -14.55
C SER A 87 12.70 -4.82 -14.73
N LEU A 88 11.59 -5.55 -14.60
CA LEU A 88 11.55 -6.97 -14.96
C LEU A 88 11.99 -7.21 -16.41
N LYS A 89 11.77 -6.23 -17.31
CA LYS A 89 12.18 -6.29 -18.72
C LYS A 89 13.68 -6.33 -18.82
N TRP A 90 14.39 -5.52 -18.04
CA TRP A 90 15.84 -5.50 -18.05
C TRP A 90 16.44 -6.80 -17.50
N ILE A 91 15.86 -7.35 -16.43
CA ILE A 91 16.24 -8.68 -15.93
C ILE A 91 15.97 -9.74 -17.02
N ALA A 92 14.81 -9.68 -17.67
CA ALA A 92 14.43 -10.63 -18.69
C ALA A 92 15.35 -10.56 -19.92
N GLN A 93 15.79 -9.36 -20.31
CA GLN A 93 16.75 -9.15 -21.40
C GLN A 93 18.15 -9.66 -21.04
N ARG A 94 18.61 -9.50 -19.79
CA ARG A 94 19.87 -10.11 -19.34
C ARG A 94 19.78 -11.62 -19.35
N LEU A 95 18.67 -12.19 -18.89
CA LEU A 95 18.45 -13.63 -18.96
C LEU A 95 18.42 -14.12 -20.41
N GLU A 96 17.74 -13.40 -21.30
CA GLU A 96 17.69 -13.66 -22.74
C GLU A 96 19.10 -13.69 -23.36
N ASP A 97 19.98 -12.76 -22.95
CA ASP A 97 21.38 -12.70 -23.40
C ASP A 97 22.16 -13.98 -23.02
N GLU A 98 21.81 -14.65 -21.91
CA GLU A 98 22.45 -15.90 -21.46
C GLU A 98 21.84 -17.15 -22.12
N ILE A 99 20.50 -17.22 -22.21
CA ILE A 99 19.80 -18.43 -22.66
C ILE A 99 19.53 -18.45 -24.17
N LYS A 100 19.67 -17.31 -24.85
CA LYS A 100 19.41 -17.11 -26.29
C LYS A 100 17.98 -17.45 -26.73
N VAL A 101 17.00 -17.27 -25.84
CA VAL A 101 15.57 -17.45 -26.11
C VAL A 101 14.84 -16.15 -25.79
N SER A 102 14.21 -15.56 -26.80
CA SER A 102 13.49 -14.28 -26.66
C SER A 102 12.53 -14.28 -25.47
N PHE A 103 12.56 -13.22 -24.65
CA PHE A 103 11.68 -13.10 -23.50
C PHE A 103 10.19 -13.03 -23.84
N HIS A 104 9.85 -12.86 -25.12
CA HIS A 104 8.47 -12.89 -25.61
C HIS A 104 7.85 -14.30 -25.61
N HIS A 105 8.65 -15.34 -25.30
CA HIS A 105 8.23 -16.73 -25.34
C HIS A 105 8.10 -17.40 -23.97
N TRP A 106 8.39 -16.69 -22.88
CA TRP A 106 8.38 -17.27 -21.53
C TRP A 106 7.95 -16.23 -20.50
N TYR A 107 7.64 -16.72 -19.31
CA TYR A 107 7.25 -15.93 -18.15
C TYR A 107 8.22 -16.17 -17.01
N LEU A 108 8.26 -15.22 -16.07
CA LEU A 108 8.90 -15.42 -14.77
C LEU A 108 7.81 -15.52 -13.71
N ALA A 109 8.05 -16.40 -12.74
CA ALA A 109 7.20 -16.51 -11.57
C ALA A 109 8.03 -16.60 -10.30
N THR A 110 7.48 -16.17 -9.19
CA THR A 110 8.09 -16.29 -7.87
C THR A 110 7.74 -17.64 -7.24
N ALA A 111 8.50 -18.04 -6.23
CA ALA A 111 8.22 -19.28 -5.50
C ALA A 111 6.87 -19.25 -4.75
N ASP A 112 6.42 -18.06 -4.33
CA ASP A 112 5.13 -17.84 -3.66
C ASP A 112 3.96 -17.65 -4.64
N GLY A 113 4.19 -17.82 -5.94
CA GLY A 113 3.11 -17.95 -6.91
C GLY A 113 2.70 -16.72 -7.70
N VAL A 114 3.48 -15.64 -7.63
CA VAL A 114 3.29 -14.45 -8.48
C VAL A 114 3.79 -14.78 -9.87
N ILE A 115 3.00 -14.50 -10.91
CA ILE A 115 3.35 -14.70 -12.32
C ILE A 115 3.44 -13.33 -12.99
N PHE A 116 4.63 -12.97 -13.46
CA PHE A 116 4.87 -11.71 -14.15
C PHE A 116 4.38 -11.79 -15.60
N LYS A 117 3.18 -11.26 -15.84
CA LYS A 117 2.53 -11.26 -17.18
C LYS A 117 3.11 -10.19 -18.11
N THR A 118 3.63 -9.12 -17.53
CA THR A 118 4.32 -8.07 -18.26
C THR A 118 5.66 -7.83 -17.59
N PHE A 119 6.63 -7.37 -18.37
CA PHE A 119 7.96 -7.05 -17.86
C PHE A 119 8.18 -5.54 -17.70
N GLY A 120 7.16 -4.70 -17.93
CA GLY A 120 7.30 -3.24 -17.88
C GLY A 120 7.49 -2.68 -16.48
N GLU A 121 7.13 -3.44 -15.44
CA GLU A 121 7.13 -3.01 -14.05
C GLU A 121 8.56 -2.95 -13.47
N LEU A 122 8.79 -1.94 -12.61
CA LEU A 122 10.01 -1.85 -11.80
C LEU A 122 10.00 -2.95 -10.74
N VAL A 123 11.13 -3.61 -10.51
CA VAL A 123 11.20 -4.71 -9.54
C VAL A 123 10.99 -4.24 -8.10
N CYS A 124 11.32 -2.98 -7.79
CA CYS A 124 11.07 -2.40 -6.48
C CYS A 124 9.60 -2.40 -6.06
N THR A 125 8.67 -2.45 -7.02
CA THR A 125 7.24 -2.47 -6.72
C THR A 125 6.75 -3.86 -6.31
N SER A 126 7.45 -4.94 -6.69
CA SER A 126 7.08 -6.31 -6.31
C SER A 126 7.66 -6.71 -4.95
N ALA A 127 6.87 -7.44 -4.16
CA ALA A 127 7.27 -7.91 -2.83
C ALA A 127 8.44 -8.89 -2.90
N ALA A 128 8.56 -9.67 -3.98
CA ALA A 128 9.59 -10.68 -4.16
C ALA A 128 11.02 -10.12 -4.22
N PHE A 129 11.18 -8.83 -4.51
CA PHE A 129 12.47 -8.14 -4.57
C PHE A 129 12.76 -7.29 -3.32
N ARG A 130 11.85 -7.30 -2.33
CA ARG A 130 12.02 -6.58 -1.06
C ARG A 130 12.69 -7.42 0.03
N VAL A 131 12.85 -8.72 -0.21
CA VAL A 131 13.44 -9.65 0.77
C VAL A 131 14.96 -9.47 0.84
N LYS A 132 15.53 -9.59 2.05
CA LYS A 132 17.00 -9.57 2.26
C LYS A 132 17.69 -10.86 1.78
N GLU A 133 16.90 -11.88 1.43
CA GLU A 133 17.36 -13.17 0.96
C GLU A 133 17.64 -13.16 -0.55
N GLN A 134 18.30 -14.20 -1.04
CA GLN A 134 18.51 -14.37 -2.48
C GLN A 134 17.16 -14.50 -3.20
N VAL A 135 16.91 -13.59 -4.15
CA VAL A 135 15.71 -13.64 -5.00
C VAL A 135 15.79 -14.86 -5.91
N VAL A 136 14.75 -15.71 -5.89
CA VAL A 136 14.64 -16.89 -6.76
C VAL A 136 13.38 -16.78 -7.62
N LEU A 137 13.56 -16.85 -8.93
CA LEU A 137 12.50 -16.85 -9.93
C LEU A 137 12.47 -18.18 -10.69
N THR A 138 11.29 -18.58 -11.13
CA THR A 138 11.05 -19.76 -11.97
C THR A 138 10.72 -19.30 -13.39
N LEU A 139 11.42 -19.82 -14.38
CA LEU A 139 11.09 -19.61 -15.79
C LEU A 139 10.01 -20.61 -16.21
N LEU A 140 8.92 -20.09 -16.79
CA LEU A 140 7.76 -20.85 -17.24
C LEU A 140 7.55 -20.69 -18.73
N MET A 141 7.41 -21.80 -19.46
CA MET A 141 6.89 -21.75 -20.82
C MET A 141 5.37 -21.58 -20.81
N PRO A 142 4.73 -21.10 -21.89
CA PRO A 142 3.28 -20.91 -21.96
C PRO A 142 2.51 -22.21 -21.68
N ALA A 143 3.05 -23.36 -22.10
CA ALA A 143 2.45 -24.67 -21.85
C ALA A 143 2.46 -25.07 -20.36
N ASP A 144 3.39 -24.53 -19.57
CA ASP A 144 3.56 -24.85 -18.15
C ASP A 144 2.64 -24.03 -17.24
N LEU A 145 2.12 -22.90 -17.72
CA LEU A 145 1.35 -21.95 -16.92
C LEU A 145 0.17 -22.59 -16.18
N ALA A 146 -0.60 -23.46 -16.86
CA ALA A 146 -1.76 -24.10 -16.25
C ALA A 146 -1.36 -25.04 -15.11
N THR A 147 -0.28 -25.81 -15.30
CA THR A 147 0.26 -26.74 -14.31
C THR A 147 0.85 -25.99 -13.11
N PHE A 148 1.62 -24.93 -13.37
CA PHE A 148 2.17 -24.07 -12.32
C PHE A 148 1.03 -23.41 -11.52
N ALA A 149 0.07 -22.78 -12.20
CA ALA A 149 -1.05 -22.10 -11.55
C ALA A 149 -1.92 -23.06 -10.71
N ALA A 150 -2.13 -24.30 -11.14
CA ALA A 150 -2.93 -25.26 -10.38
C ALA A 150 -2.33 -25.60 -9.00
N SER A 151 -1.02 -25.45 -8.82
CA SER A 151 -0.28 -25.89 -7.64
C SER A 151 0.38 -24.77 -6.84
N HIS A 152 0.71 -23.64 -7.48
CA HIS A 152 1.52 -22.58 -6.89
C HIS A 152 0.86 -21.22 -6.93
N LEU A 153 -0.28 -21.03 -7.61
CA LEU A 153 -0.86 -19.69 -7.80
C LEU A 153 -1.10 -19.00 -6.46
N LYS A 154 -0.50 -17.82 -6.28
CA LYS A 154 -0.66 -17.02 -5.06
C LYS A 154 -2.13 -16.70 -4.85
N GLN A 155 -2.65 -17.08 -3.69
CA GLN A 155 -4.00 -16.74 -3.25
C GLN A 155 -3.93 -15.78 -2.08
N HIS A 156 -4.79 -14.78 -2.10
CA HIS A 156 -4.86 -13.78 -1.05
C HIS A 156 -6.10 -14.04 -0.21
N LYS A 157 -5.96 -13.89 1.11
CA LYS A 157 -7.06 -13.93 2.06
C LYS A 157 -6.94 -12.72 2.96
N TRP A 158 -8.07 -12.08 3.23
CA TRP A 158 -8.12 -10.98 4.20
C TRP A 158 -8.24 -11.49 5.63
N LYS A 159 -9.15 -12.45 5.86
CA LYS A 159 -9.43 -12.98 7.19
C LYS A 159 -8.33 -13.90 7.69
N ARG A 160 -7.99 -13.72 8.97
CA ARG A 160 -7.04 -14.55 9.70
C ARG A 160 -7.74 -15.69 10.45
N ALA A 161 -8.93 -15.43 11.00
CA ALA A 161 -9.68 -16.42 11.75
C ALA A 161 -10.55 -17.31 10.84
N THR A 162 -10.56 -18.61 11.12
CA THR A 162 -11.48 -19.55 10.47
C THR A 162 -12.81 -19.51 11.20
N ALA A 163 -13.92 -19.44 10.46
CA ALA A 163 -15.25 -19.45 11.07
C ALA A 163 -15.53 -20.77 11.81
N ASP A 164 -16.13 -20.66 12.99
CA ASP A 164 -16.60 -21.81 13.75
C ASP A 164 -17.86 -22.42 13.09
N PRO A 165 -18.01 -23.76 13.12
CA PRO A 165 -19.23 -24.39 12.64
C PRO A 165 -20.42 -24.00 13.53
N CYS A 166 -21.48 -23.47 12.91
CA CYS A 166 -22.71 -23.09 13.59
C CYS A 166 -23.95 -23.66 12.88
N ALA A 167 -24.71 -24.47 13.61
CA ALA A 167 -25.99 -25.04 13.14
C ALA A 167 -27.21 -24.19 13.54
N SER A 168 -26.99 -23.14 14.32
CA SER A 168 -28.07 -22.29 14.82
C SER A 168 -28.73 -21.49 13.71
N THR A 169 -30.01 -21.19 13.90
CA THR A 169 -30.74 -20.24 13.05
C THR A 169 -30.70 -18.81 13.60
N ASP A 170 -30.34 -18.66 14.88
CA ASP A 170 -30.21 -17.36 15.54
C ASP A 170 -29.10 -16.51 14.91
N ALA A 171 -29.40 -15.23 14.70
CA ALA A 171 -28.50 -14.34 13.98
C ALA A 171 -27.27 -13.98 14.81
N LEU A 172 -27.43 -13.83 16.13
CA LEU A 172 -26.31 -13.52 17.01
C LEU A 172 -25.38 -14.72 17.11
N GLU A 173 -25.90 -15.93 17.30
CA GLU A 173 -25.08 -17.15 17.35
C GLU A 173 -24.32 -17.39 16.04
N LYS A 174 -24.91 -17.07 14.88
CA LYS A 174 -24.19 -17.07 13.59
C LYS A 174 -23.09 -16.04 13.54
N CYS A 175 -23.33 -14.82 14.03
CA CYS A 175 -22.30 -13.79 14.06
C CYS A 175 -21.15 -14.16 15.00
N VAL A 176 -21.45 -14.69 16.19
CA VAL A 176 -20.45 -15.17 17.15
C VAL A 176 -19.55 -16.21 16.49
N ALA A 177 -20.11 -17.22 15.83
CA ALA A 177 -19.33 -18.27 15.18
C ALA A 177 -18.59 -17.80 13.92
N GLN A 178 -19.21 -16.96 13.08
CA GLN A 178 -18.62 -16.52 11.81
C GLN A 178 -17.56 -15.43 11.99
N PHE A 179 -17.71 -14.60 13.02
CA PHE A 179 -16.98 -13.35 13.17
C PHE A 179 -16.29 -13.18 14.52
N HIS A 180 -16.36 -14.20 15.39
CA HIS A 180 -15.72 -14.23 16.70
C HIS A 180 -16.08 -12.99 17.54
N LEU A 181 -17.40 -12.71 17.62
CA LEU A 181 -17.90 -11.62 18.45
C LEU A 181 -17.56 -11.86 19.93
N ILE A 182 -17.27 -10.78 20.65
CA ILE A 182 -16.89 -10.80 22.07
C ILE A 182 -17.91 -9.95 22.82
N GLU A 183 -18.40 -10.44 23.95
CA GLU A 183 -19.30 -9.69 24.86
C GLU A 183 -20.53 -9.10 24.14
N SER A 184 -21.08 -9.84 23.18
CA SER A 184 -22.17 -9.37 22.33
C SER A 184 -23.48 -9.15 23.09
N MET A 185 -24.11 -8.01 22.85
CA MET A 185 -25.39 -7.64 23.45
C MET A 185 -26.59 -8.17 22.64
N PRO A 186 -27.70 -8.58 23.29
CA PRO A 186 -28.92 -8.95 22.58
C PRO A 186 -29.46 -7.80 21.72
N SER A 187 -29.75 -8.07 20.44
CA SER A 187 -30.32 -7.08 19.52
C SER A 187 -31.05 -7.74 18.37
N THR A 188 -32.08 -7.08 17.84
CA THR A 188 -32.79 -7.53 16.62
C THR A 188 -32.02 -7.20 15.34
N ALA A 189 -30.99 -6.33 15.43
CA ALA A 189 -30.21 -5.86 14.30
C ALA A 189 -29.10 -6.84 13.85
N TRP A 190 -28.87 -7.95 14.57
CA TRP A 190 -27.83 -8.92 14.21
C TRP A 190 -28.02 -9.57 12.83
N ASN A 191 -29.26 -9.68 12.34
CA ASN A 191 -29.51 -10.15 10.96
C ASN A 191 -28.94 -9.19 9.91
N ALA A 192 -29.18 -7.89 10.09
CA ALA A 192 -28.68 -6.87 9.19
C ALA A 192 -27.15 -6.74 9.30
N TYR A 193 -26.61 -6.79 10.52
CA TYR A 193 -25.17 -6.86 10.75
C TYR A 193 -24.53 -8.06 10.02
N PHE A 194 -25.08 -9.26 10.17
CA PHE A 194 -24.57 -10.48 9.52
C PHE A 194 -24.55 -10.31 8.00
N ALA A 195 -25.68 -9.91 7.42
CA ALA A 195 -25.80 -9.72 5.98
C ALA A 195 -24.77 -8.71 5.44
N GLN A 196 -24.57 -7.61 6.16
CA GLN A 196 -23.65 -6.54 5.77
C GLN A 196 -22.19 -6.97 5.88
N ARG A 197 -21.80 -7.55 7.01
CA ARG A 197 -20.43 -7.99 7.22
C ARG A 197 -20.07 -9.13 6.26
N SER A 198 -20.95 -10.10 6.05
CA SER A 198 -20.74 -11.15 5.03
C SER A 198 -20.63 -10.58 3.62
N ALA A 199 -21.43 -9.57 3.27
CA ALA A 199 -21.35 -8.92 1.96
C ALA A 199 -20.04 -8.13 1.79
N ALA A 200 -19.61 -7.43 2.84
CA ALA A 200 -18.34 -6.71 2.88
C ALA A 200 -17.14 -7.67 2.75
N ASP A 201 -17.12 -8.74 3.54
CA ASP A 201 -16.08 -9.78 3.48
C ASP A 201 -16.00 -10.42 2.10
N LYS A 202 -17.17 -10.75 1.52
CA LYS A 202 -17.24 -11.30 0.16
C LYS A 202 -16.68 -10.31 -0.85
N ARG A 203 -17.02 -9.02 -0.76
CA ARG A 203 -16.52 -7.99 -1.66
C ARG A 203 -14.99 -7.90 -1.61
N VAL A 204 -14.41 -7.86 -0.41
CA VAL A 204 -12.95 -7.81 -0.26
C VAL A 204 -12.31 -9.09 -0.80
N GLN A 205 -12.88 -10.26 -0.52
CA GLN A 205 -12.36 -11.50 -1.07
C GLN A 205 -12.47 -11.56 -2.59
N ASP A 206 -13.57 -11.08 -3.17
CA ASP A 206 -13.76 -11.00 -4.62
C ASP A 206 -12.71 -10.08 -5.25
N GLN A 207 -12.40 -8.92 -4.66
CA GLN A 207 -11.31 -8.03 -5.07
C GLN A 207 -9.94 -8.72 -4.95
N LEU A 208 -9.65 -9.37 -3.82
CA LEU A 208 -8.40 -10.10 -3.61
C LEU A 208 -8.21 -11.25 -4.61
N ASN A 209 -9.30 -11.91 -5.02
CA ASN A 209 -9.26 -12.95 -6.04
C ASN A 209 -8.90 -12.40 -7.44
N GLU A 210 -9.11 -11.11 -7.72
CA GLU A 210 -8.66 -10.47 -8.97
C GLU A 210 -7.12 -10.40 -9.04
N TYR A 211 -6.45 -10.38 -7.89
CA TYR A 211 -4.99 -10.42 -7.75
C TYR A 211 -4.43 -11.86 -7.62
N ALA A 212 -5.20 -12.89 -7.93
CA ALA A 212 -4.69 -14.26 -7.93
C ALA A 212 -3.50 -14.41 -8.89
N GLY A 213 -2.38 -14.91 -8.38
CA GLY A 213 -1.11 -14.98 -9.10
C GLY A 213 -0.40 -13.65 -9.32
N GLN A 214 -0.79 -12.60 -8.61
CA GLN A 214 -0.14 -11.29 -8.58
C GLN A 214 0.15 -10.91 -7.13
N ASP A 215 1.04 -9.93 -6.92
CA ASP A 215 1.13 -9.32 -5.60
C ASP A 215 -0.17 -8.55 -5.32
N ARG A 216 -0.68 -8.67 -4.09
CA ARG A 216 -1.78 -7.82 -3.65
C ARG A 216 -1.27 -6.38 -3.50
N PRO A 217 -2.13 -5.36 -3.69
CA PRO A 217 -1.74 -3.97 -3.48
C PRO A 217 -1.14 -3.75 -2.09
N ALA A 218 -0.03 -2.99 -2.02
CA ALA A 218 0.72 -2.76 -0.79
C ALA A 218 -0.11 -2.15 0.34
N VAL A 219 -1.20 -1.46 0.02
CA VAL A 219 -2.10 -0.87 1.02
C VAL A 219 -2.74 -1.89 1.95
N TYR A 220 -3.06 -3.09 1.47
CA TYR A 220 -3.66 -4.11 2.32
C TYR A 220 -2.67 -4.53 3.40
N GLU A 221 -1.41 -4.74 3.03
CA GLU A 221 -0.33 -5.03 3.97
C GLU A 221 -0.08 -3.86 4.94
N LYS A 222 -0.21 -2.61 4.47
CA LYS A 222 -0.10 -1.43 5.33
C LYS A 222 -1.20 -1.34 6.37
N ILE A 223 -2.46 -1.60 5.98
CA ILE A 223 -3.58 -1.67 6.90
C ILE A 223 -3.32 -2.77 7.93
N GLU A 224 -2.94 -3.97 7.49
CA GLU A 224 -2.65 -5.09 8.40
C GLU A 224 -1.57 -4.73 9.42
N LYS A 225 -0.43 -4.20 8.97
CA LYS A 225 0.69 -3.80 9.85
C LYS A 225 0.31 -2.66 10.81
N ALA A 226 -0.41 -1.65 10.32
CA ALA A 226 -0.85 -0.53 11.15
C ALA A 226 -1.80 -1.01 12.24
N VAL A 227 -2.71 -1.94 11.90
CA VAL A 227 -3.63 -2.56 12.86
C VAL A 227 -2.87 -3.41 13.85
N ASP A 228 -1.95 -4.27 13.38
CA ASP A 228 -1.13 -5.13 14.23
C ASP A 228 -0.34 -4.31 15.26
N ARG A 229 0.28 -3.19 14.84
CA ARG A 229 0.96 -2.27 15.76
C ARG A 229 0.05 -1.78 16.89
N VAL A 230 -1.17 -1.35 16.57
CA VAL A 230 -2.15 -0.90 17.57
C VAL A 230 -2.54 -2.04 18.52
N LEU A 231 -2.73 -3.26 17.98
CA LEU A 231 -3.08 -4.43 18.77
C LEU A 231 -1.92 -4.91 19.66
N ASP A 232 -0.69 -4.83 19.18
CA ASP A 232 0.52 -5.15 19.95
C ASP A 232 0.67 -4.24 21.15
N CYS A 233 0.46 -2.92 20.98
CA CYS A 233 0.46 -1.94 22.07
C CYS A 233 -0.60 -2.25 23.16
N LEU A 234 -1.69 -2.89 22.77
CA LEU A 234 -2.77 -3.33 23.68
C LEU A 234 -2.50 -4.69 24.34
N GLY A 235 -1.41 -5.37 24.00
CA GLY A 235 -1.16 -6.76 24.41
C GLY A 235 -2.13 -7.76 23.78
N LEU A 236 -2.73 -7.42 22.63
CA LEU A 236 -3.73 -8.23 21.91
C LEU A 236 -3.19 -8.85 20.59
N GLY A 237 -1.94 -8.55 20.22
CA GLY A 237 -1.29 -8.90 18.95
C GLY A 237 -1.42 -10.35 18.49
N ASP A 238 -0.87 -11.28 19.25
CA ASP A 238 -0.87 -12.71 18.89
C ASP A 238 -2.12 -13.47 19.35
N GLY A 239 -2.98 -12.83 20.16
CA GLY A 239 -4.05 -13.49 20.91
C GLY A 239 -5.46 -13.33 20.35
N GLU A 240 -5.75 -12.28 19.57
CA GLU A 240 -7.12 -12.03 19.09
C GLU A 240 -7.19 -11.65 17.59
N PRO A 241 -7.04 -12.63 16.67
CA PRO A 241 -7.36 -12.48 15.24
C PRO A 241 -8.74 -11.84 14.99
N ALA A 242 -9.64 -12.01 15.97
CA ALA A 242 -10.97 -11.44 16.02
C ALA A 242 -11.01 -9.91 15.93
N VAL A 243 -9.99 -9.16 16.38
CA VAL A 243 -9.98 -7.68 16.28
C VAL A 243 -9.54 -7.24 14.90
N HIS A 244 -8.48 -7.85 14.37
CA HIS A 244 -8.00 -7.59 13.01
C HIS A 244 -9.11 -7.83 11.97
N ASP A 245 -9.81 -8.97 12.05
CA ASP A 245 -10.87 -9.36 11.13
C ASP A 245 -12.15 -8.49 11.22
N ARG A 246 -12.17 -7.47 12.08
CA ARG A 246 -13.27 -6.48 12.16
C ARG A 246 -13.08 -5.32 11.18
N ILE A 247 -11.86 -5.08 10.75
CA ILE A 247 -11.55 -4.04 9.78
C ILE A 247 -11.71 -4.64 8.40
N VAL A 248 -12.55 -4.04 7.58
CA VAL A 248 -12.83 -4.51 6.22
C VAL A 248 -12.56 -3.38 5.23
N PRO A 249 -11.49 -3.47 4.42
CA PRO A 249 -11.15 -2.46 3.40
C PRO A 249 -12.07 -2.59 2.18
N LEU A 250 -13.19 -1.86 2.20
CA LEU A 250 -14.30 -1.94 1.24
C LEU A 250 -13.94 -1.44 -0.17
N SER A 251 -12.98 -0.51 -0.26
CA SER A 251 -12.48 0.05 -1.51
C SER A 251 -11.06 0.58 -1.32
N ALA A 252 -10.22 0.38 -2.31
CA ALA A 252 -8.90 0.99 -2.40
C ALA A 252 -8.63 1.34 -3.86
N ASP A 253 -8.50 2.63 -4.15
CA ASP A 253 -8.05 3.15 -5.44
C ASP A 253 -6.72 3.88 -5.22
N ILE A 254 -5.65 3.39 -5.85
CA ILE A 254 -4.29 3.85 -5.59
C ILE A 254 -3.58 4.03 -6.92
N VAL A 255 -2.97 5.19 -7.07
CA VAL A 255 -2.15 5.53 -8.22
C VAL A 255 -0.72 5.74 -7.74
N ASP A 256 0.23 5.07 -8.38
CA ASP A 256 1.65 5.28 -8.13
C ASP A 256 2.23 6.45 -8.95
N ASP A 257 3.37 6.98 -8.51
CA ASP A 257 4.13 8.03 -9.20
C ASP A 257 5.05 7.50 -10.33
N GLY A 258 4.92 6.23 -10.70
CA GLY A 258 5.83 5.52 -11.62
C GLY A 258 7.15 5.05 -10.99
N TRP A 259 7.42 5.43 -9.74
CA TRP A 259 8.61 5.02 -8.98
C TRP A 259 8.27 4.14 -7.77
N GLY A 260 7.01 3.69 -7.70
CA GLY A 260 6.51 2.85 -6.63
C GLY A 260 6.10 3.62 -5.37
N ASN A 261 6.07 4.95 -5.38
CA ASN A 261 5.45 5.73 -4.30
C ASN A 261 3.98 5.99 -4.61
N VAL A 262 3.16 6.19 -3.58
CA VAL A 262 1.76 6.55 -3.75
C VAL A 262 1.67 8.02 -4.13
N ALA A 263 1.12 8.29 -5.31
CA ALA A 263 0.81 9.65 -5.78
C ALA A 263 -0.60 10.07 -5.34
N SER A 264 -1.57 9.17 -5.42
CA SER A 264 -2.92 9.43 -4.91
C SER A 264 -3.53 8.15 -4.36
N ALA A 265 -4.33 8.27 -3.30
CA ALA A 265 -5.05 7.15 -2.72
C ALA A 265 -6.43 7.57 -2.21
N GLU A 266 -7.44 6.80 -2.57
CA GLU A 266 -8.77 6.83 -1.97
C GLU A 266 -9.08 5.49 -1.33
N LEU A 267 -9.16 5.45 0.00
CA LEU A 267 -9.39 4.22 0.76
C LEU A 267 -10.66 4.34 1.57
N LEU A 268 -11.53 3.33 1.48
CA LEU A 268 -12.71 3.21 2.34
C LEU A 268 -12.62 1.91 3.11
N SER A 269 -12.55 2.01 4.44
CA SER A 269 -12.59 0.88 5.35
C SER A 269 -13.80 0.97 6.27
N ARG A 270 -14.23 -0.18 6.78
CA ARG A 270 -15.28 -0.27 7.81
C ARG A 270 -14.78 -1.10 8.98
N ILE A 271 -14.92 -0.55 10.18
CA ILE A 271 -14.64 -1.23 11.44
C ILE A 271 -15.98 -1.70 12.01
N TYR A 272 -16.16 -3.01 12.10
CA TYR A 272 -17.35 -3.61 12.72
C TYR A 272 -17.18 -3.75 14.24
N SER A 273 -18.19 -3.35 15.00
CA SER A 273 -18.21 -3.55 16.44
C SER A 273 -18.27 -5.05 16.78
N PRO A 274 -17.52 -5.54 17.78
CA PRO A 274 -17.67 -6.89 18.33
C PRO A 274 -18.87 -7.07 19.25
N THR A 275 -19.24 -6.02 19.98
CA THR A 275 -20.19 -6.09 21.09
C THR A 275 -21.59 -5.70 20.66
N ASN A 276 -21.70 -4.87 19.61
CA ASN A 276 -22.95 -4.31 19.13
C ASN A 276 -23.11 -4.49 17.62
N PRO A 277 -24.34 -4.53 17.09
CA PRO A 277 -24.59 -4.51 15.66
C PRO A 277 -24.36 -3.09 15.11
N ALA A 278 -23.13 -2.60 15.19
CA ALA A 278 -22.70 -1.26 14.86
C ALA A 278 -21.42 -1.29 14.02
N ALA A 279 -21.10 -0.18 13.35
CA ALA A 279 -19.86 -0.04 12.60
C ALA A 279 -19.44 1.43 12.49
N VAL A 280 -18.18 1.67 12.11
CA VAL A 280 -17.67 2.98 11.72
C VAL A 280 -17.00 2.84 10.36
N ASP A 281 -17.42 3.65 9.40
CA ASP A 281 -16.68 3.82 8.13
C ASP A 281 -15.57 4.83 8.34
N VAL A 282 -14.40 4.57 7.76
CA VAL A 282 -13.26 5.49 7.71
C VAL A 282 -12.84 5.63 6.25
N TYR A 283 -12.70 6.88 5.80
CA TYR A 283 -12.33 7.22 4.43
C TYR A 283 -11.05 8.06 4.45
N LEU A 284 -10.06 7.66 3.65
CA LEU A 284 -8.85 8.42 3.39
C LEU A 284 -8.92 8.98 1.96
N GLU A 285 -8.60 10.26 1.85
CA GLU A 285 -8.32 10.94 0.59
C GLU A 285 -6.89 11.50 0.66
N TYR A 286 -6.01 11.01 -0.19
CA TYR A 286 -4.60 11.38 -0.21
C TYR A 286 -4.15 11.76 -1.61
N HIS A 287 -3.33 12.81 -1.70
CA HIS A 287 -2.65 13.22 -2.92
C HIS A 287 -1.29 13.80 -2.59
N TYR A 288 -0.31 13.42 -3.40
CA TYR A 288 1.05 13.91 -3.36
C TYR A 288 1.60 13.98 -4.77
N ARG A 289 2.04 15.17 -5.19
CA ARG A 289 2.72 15.33 -6.47
C ARG A 289 3.76 16.44 -6.42
N THR A 290 5.01 16.05 -6.64
CA THR A 290 6.09 17.01 -6.88
C THR A 290 5.94 17.63 -8.28
N ARG A 291 6.10 18.94 -8.34
CA ARG A 291 6.21 19.75 -9.54
C ARG A 291 7.60 20.37 -9.58
N TYR A 292 7.94 21.00 -10.71
CA TYR A 292 9.25 21.63 -10.89
C TYR A 292 9.56 22.68 -9.80
N GLN A 293 8.54 23.39 -9.30
CA GLN A 293 8.68 24.46 -8.32
C GLN A 293 7.65 24.39 -7.19
N SER A 294 6.88 23.31 -7.04
CA SER A 294 5.86 23.20 -6.00
C SER A 294 5.58 21.75 -5.63
N VAL A 295 4.87 21.55 -4.53
CA VAL A 295 4.30 20.26 -4.17
C VAL A 295 2.80 20.43 -3.99
N GLU A 296 2.02 19.59 -4.66
CA GLU A 296 0.60 19.42 -4.38
C GLU A 296 0.47 18.33 -3.31
N PHE A 297 -0.04 18.67 -2.13
CA PHE A 297 -0.21 17.72 -1.04
C PHE A 297 -1.53 17.94 -0.31
N PHE A 298 -2.27 16.86 -0.09
CA PHE A 298 -3.28 16.78 0.95
C PHE A 298 -3.42 15.34 1.48
N CYS A 299 -3.82 15.23 2.74
CA CYS A 299 -4.12 13.97 3.41
C CYS A 299 -5.29 14.22 4.38
N ASN A 300 -6.46 13.72 3.98
CA ASN A 300 -7.71 13.95 4.68
C ASN A 300 -8.31 12.61 5.14
N VAL A 301 -8.64 12.52 6.42
CA VAL A 301 -9.33 11.36 6.99
C VAL A 301 -10.71 11.79 7.44
N TYR A 302 -11.71 11.03 7.03
CA TYR A 302 -13.11 11.24 7.38
C TYR A 302 -13.70 9.99 8.02
N TYR A 303 -14.74 10.15 8.83
CA TYR A 303 -15.42 9.04 9.47
C TYR A 303 -16.95 9.16 9.39
N ARG A 304 -17.64 8.02 9.43
CA ARG A 304 -19.11 7.94 9.52
C ARG A 304 -19.52 6.80 10.45
N ALA A 305 -20.14 7.14 11.57
CA ALA A 305 -20.62 6.16 12.53
C ALA A 305 -22.00 5.60 12.14
N HIS A 306 -22.16 4.29 12.33
CA HIS A 306 -23.41 3.55 12.23
C HIS A 306 -23.72 2.92 13.60
N PRO A 307 -24.33 3.68 14.54
CA PRO A 307 -24.60 3.19 15.90
C PRO A 307 -25.51 1.96 15.95
N SER A 308 -26.31 1.74 14.91
CA SER A 308 -27.09 0.53 14.72
C SER A 308 -27.23 0.23 13.23
N ILE A 309 -26.84 -0.97 12.82
CA ILE A 309 -26.98 -1.47 11.46
C ILE A 309 -28.38 -2.10 11.35
N THR A 310 -29.37 -1.28 11.03
CA THR A 310 -30.77 -1.76 10.87
C THR A 310 -31.08 -2.19 9.44
N GLU A 311 -30.31 -1.69 8.47
CA GLU A 311 -30.50 -1.98 7.06
C GLU A 311 -29.58 -3.11 6.59
N THR A 312 -30.06 -3.93 5.66
CA THR A 312 -29.27 -5.02 5.06
C THR A 312 -28.31 -4.55 3.97
N LYS A 313 -28.44 -3.29 3.51
CA LYS A 313 -27.51 -2.66 2.57
C LYS A 313 -27.17 -1.23 2.98
N LEU A 314 -25.91 -0.98 3.34
CA LEU A 314 -25.40 0.36 3.63
C LEU A 314 -24.81 0.91 2.33
N THR A 315 -25.15 2.14 1.98
CA THR A 315 -24.62 2.77 0.77
C THR A 315 -23.12 3.02 0.90
N LEU A 316 -22.34 2.40 0.01
CA LEU A 316 -20.91 2.61 -0.19
C LEU A 316 -20.63 3.90 -0.98
N SER A 317 -21.34 4.98 -0.66
CA SER A 317 -21.10 6.27 -1.31
C SER A 317 -19.86 6.88 -0.68
N THR A 318 -18.72 6.82 -1.39
CA THR A 318 -17.56 7.63 -1.07
C THR A 318 -17.95 9.11 -1.12
N PRO A 319 -17.32 9.97 -0.31
CA PRO A 319 -17.40 11.41 -0.53
C PRO A 319 -16.99 11.69 -1.98
N SER A 320 -17.80 12.43 -2.74
CA SER A 320 -17.43 12.86 -4.08
C SER A 320 -17.48 14.37 -4.17
N GLY A 321 -16.28 14.96 -4.08
CA GLY A 321 -16.06 16.39 -4.11
C GLY A 321 -16.60 17.15 -2.88
N PRO A 322 -16.36 18.48 -2.84
CA PRO A 322 -16.55 19.31 -1.64
C PRO A 322 -18.01 19.50 -1.19
N ARG A 323 -18.99 18.98 -1.94
CA ARG A 323 -20.42 19.27 -1.72
C ARG A 323 -21.26 18.08 -1.25
N LYS A 324 -20.71 16.86 -1.21
CA LYS A 324 -21.45 15.66 -0.77
C LYS A 324 -20.59 14.76 0.11
N MET A 325 -20.50 15.14 1.38
CA MET A 325 -19.88 14.30 2.42
C MET A 325 -20.73 13.08 2.80
N ASN A 326 -21.97 12.90 2.31
CA ASN A 326 -22.78 11.68 2.53
C ASN A 326 -22.81 11.16 4.00
N GLY A 327 -22.82 12.07 4.98
CA GLY A 327 -22.81 11.74 6.41
C GLY A 327 -21.41 11.52 7.01
N PHE A 328 -20.35 11.57 6.21
CA PHE A 328 -18.98 11.65 6.69
C PHE A 328 -18.72 12.98 7.39
N ARG A 329 -17.86 12.92 8.41
CA ARG A 329 -17.34 14.05 9.17
C ARG A 329 -15.82 14.03 9.09
N PRO A 330 -15.15 15.18 8.98
CA PRO A 330 -13.69 15.23 9.04
C PRO A 330 -13.20 14.71 10.40
N LEU A 331 -12.13 13.93 10.38
CA LEU A 331 -11.33 13.56 11.54
C LEU A 331 -10.10 14.46 11.58
N LEU A 332 -9.34 14.47 10.49
CA LEU A 332 -8.22 15.37 10.25
C LEU A 332 -8.17 15.75 8.77
N GLU A 333 -7.75 16.97 8.50
CA GLU A 333 -7.42 17.42 7.15
C GLU A 333 -6.05 18.08 7.21
N MET A 334 -5.19 17.77 6.25
CA MET A 334 -3.87 18.35 6.12
C MET A 334 -3.61 18.64 4.65
N GLY A 335 -2.96 19.76 4.36
CA GLY A 335 -2.53 20.09 3.02
C GLY A 335 -1.57 21.26 2.99
N LEU A 336 -1.11 21.57 1.78
CA LEU A 336 -0.31 22.77 1.53
C LEU A 336 -1.16 23.76 0.73
N ALA A 337 -1.33 24.96 1.26
CA ALA A 337 -1.84 26.09 0.52
C ALA A 337 -0.69 26.80 -0.22
N ASP A 338 -0.92 27.14 -1.49
CA ASP A 338 -0.02 27.99 -2.24
C ASP A 338 -0.12 29.44 -1.74
N VAL A 339 0.99 30.02 -1.29
CA VAL A 339 1.10 31.47 -1.09
C VAL A 339 1.10 32.16 -2.47
N PRO A 340 0.49 33.35 -2.62
CA PRO A 340 0.55 34.14 -3.85
C PRO A 340 1.99 34.33 -4.38
N PRO A 341 2.16 34.61 -5.69
CA PRO A 341 3.41 34.43 -6.42
C PRO A 341 4.53 35.33 -5.88
N GLY A 342 5.46 34.72 -5.14
CA GLY A 342 6.82 35.22 -4.91
C GLY A 342 7.82 34.55 -5.87
N ARG A 343 9.11 34.94 -5.81
CA ARG A 343 10.17 34.35 -6.65
C ARG A 343 10.52 32.89 -6.28
N ARG A 344 10.11 32.42 -5.10
CA ARG A 344 10.36 31.07 -4.59
C ARG A 344 9.07 30.52 -3.96
N TRP A 345 8.76 29.26 -4.24
CA TRP A 345 7.62 28.58 -3.60
C TRP A 345 7.87 28.42 -2.10
N ARG A 346 6.88 28.81 -1.30
CA ARG A 346 6.84 28.64 0.15
C ARG A 346 5.46 28.10 0.48
N PRO A 347 5.33 26.82 0.86
CA PRO A 347 4.03 26.27 1.22
C PRO A 347 3.57 26.83 2.56
N ILE A 348 2.28 27.11 2.69
CA ILE A 348 1.64 27.27 4.01
C ILE A 348 0.97 25.95 4.35
N GLU A 349 1.25 25.40 5.52
CA GLU A 349 0.59 24.21 6.02
C GLU A 349 -0.83 24.57 6.50
N GLU A 350 -1.83 23.89 5.94
CA GLU A 350 -3.19 23.93 6.46
C GLU A 350 -3.45 22.61 7.16
N ARG A 351 -3.76 22.65 8.47
CA ARG A 351 -4.05 21.46 9.27
C ARG A 351 -5.27 21.69 10.15
N THR A 352 -6.22 20.76 10.14
CA THR A 352 -7.40 20.77 11.00
C THR A 352 -7.58 19.40 11.66
N PHE A 353 -8.06 19.40 12.91
CA PHE A 353 -8.45 18.20 13.63
C PHE A 353 -9.86 18.43 14.18
N ASP A 354 -10.87 17.79 13.59
CA ASP A 354 -12.29 18.07 13.84
C ASP A 354 -13.01 16.91 14.54
N LEU A 355 -12.34 16.34 15.55
CA LEU A 355 -12.93 15.36 16.45
C LEU A 355 -12.94 15.91 17.88
N SER A 356 -14.11 16.27 18.39
CA SER A 356 -14.28 16.65 19.79
C SER A 356 -14.24 15.43 20.73
N GLN A 357 -13.89 15.66 22.00
CA GLN A 357 -13.90 14.62 23.04
C GLN A 357 -15.27 13.92 23.16
N ALA A 358 -16.37 14.64 22.99
CA ALA A 358 -17.71 14.07 23.04
C ALA A 358 -17.97 13.11 21.85
N GLN A 359 -17.51 13.48 20.64
CA GLN A 359 -17.60 12.63 19.46
C GLN A 359 -16.68 11.40 19.59
N ALA A 360 -15.45 11.56 20.08
CA ALA A 360 -14.51 10.46 20.29
C ALA A 360 -15.08 9.42 21.27
N ARG A 361 -15.66 9.86 22.39
CA ARG A 361 -16.37 8.96 23.33
C ARG A 361 -17.60 8.31 22.72
N ALA A 362 -18.30 8.98 21.81
CA ALA A 362 -19.44 8.39 21.11
C ALA A 362 -19.00 7.31 20.11
N LEU A 363 -17.89 7.51 19.40
CA LEU A 363 -17.28 6.50 18.52
C LEU A 363 -16.79 5.29 19.30
N HIS A 364 -16.07 5.54 20.39
CA HIS A 364 -15.61 4.48 21.30
C HIS A 364 -16.77 3.62 21.79
N ARG A 365 -17.85 4.24 22.31
CA ARG A 365 -19.06 3.52 22.72
C ARG A 365 -19.75 2.78 21.58
N THR A 366 -19.75 3.35 20.38
CA THR A 366 -20.33 2.72 19.19
C THR A 366 -19.59 1.44 18.83
N LEU A 367 -18.25 1.47 18.88
CA LEU A 367 -17.43 0.33 18.51
C LEU A 367 -17.32 -0.71 19.63
N PHE A 368 -17.13 -0.30 20.87
CA PHE A 368 -16.76 -1.23 21.94
C PHE A 368 -17.84 -1.39 23.02
N GLY A 369 -18.82 -0.48 23.10
CA GLY A 369 -19.85 -0.47 24.14
C GLY A 369 -19.53 0.50 25.28
N GLU A 370 -20.36 0.51 26.32
CA GLU A 370 -20.16 1.41 27.45
C GLU A 370 -18.97 0.97 28.31
N THR A 371 -18.06 1.90 28.61
CA THR A 371 -17.00 1.65 29.58
C THR A 371 -17.63 1.46 30.97
N PRO A 372 -17.32 0.37 31.69
CA PRO A 372 -17.83 0.16 33.03
C PRO A 372 -17.42 1.30 33.97
N ALA A 373 -18.29 1.63 34.94
CA ALA A 373 -18.01 2.68 35.91
C ALA A 373 -16.76 2.35 36.74
N SER A 374 -15.94 3.37 37.02
CA SER A 374 -14.69 3.25 37.79
C SER A 374 -14.94 2.53 39.12
N GLY A 375 -14.41 1.30 39.27
CA GLY A 375 -14.55 0.48 40.49
C GLY A 375 -15.09 -0.94 40.31
N SER A 376 -15.67 -1.28 39.15
CA SER A 376 -15.78 -2.69 38.73
C SER A 376 -14.54 -3.10 37.94
N ALA A 377 -14.30 -4.40 37.71
CA ALA A 377 -13.17 -4.93 36.95
C ALA A 377 -13.12 -4.38 35.51
N SER A 378 -12.66 -3.14 35.35
CA SER A 378 -12.66 -2.37 34.11
C SER A 378 -11.90 -3.11 33.01
N ASP A 379 -10.85 -3.82 33.40
CA ASP A 379 -9.88 -4.40 32.50
C ASP A 379 -10.32 -5.76 31.92
N SER A 380 -11.46 -6.31 32.38
CA SER A 380 -11.95 -7.59 31.85
C SER A 380 -12.72 -7.45 30.54
N THR A 381 -13.31 -6.28 30.27
CA THR A 381 -14.15 -6.03 29.08
C THR A 381 -13.38 -5.38 27.95
N VAL A 382 -13.77 -5.64 26.69
CA VAL A 382 -13.12 -5.03 25.51
C VAL A 382 -13.19 -3.49 25.57
N ALA A 383 -14.33 -2.94 26.02
CA ALA A 383 -14.56 -1.50 26.16
C ALA A 383 -13.67 -0.83 27.24
N GLY A 384 -13.18 -1.59 28.22
CA GLY A 384 -12.26 -1.08 29.23
C GLY A 384 -10.79 -1.29 28.87
N LYS A 385 -10.47 -2.28 28.04
CA LYS A 385 -9.11 -2.51 27.52
C LYS A 385 -8.68 -1.51 26.45
N ILE A 386 -9.61 -1.10 25.59
CA ILE A 386 -9.34 -0.16 24.50
C ILE A 386 -9.76 1.22 24.97
N SER A 387 -8.83 2.17 25.06
CA SER A 387 -9.07 3.57 25.38
C SER A 387 -9.56 4.36 24.15
N VAL A 388 -9.95 5.62 24.38
CA VAL A 388 -10.32 6.54 23.28
C VAL A 388 -9.12 6.81 22.36
N ARG A 389 -7.90 6.84 22.91
CA ARG A 389 -6.66 7.02 22.16
C ARG A 389 -6.45 5.87 21.17
N GLU A 390 -6.43 4.63 21.67
CA GLU A 390 -6.22 3.47 20.80
C GLU A 390 -7.36 3.29 19.79
N MET A 391 -8.58 3.72 20.14
CA MET A 391 -9.68 3.76 19.17
C MET A 391 -9.38 4.72 18.01
N ILE A 392 -8.84 5.91 18.28
CA ILE A 392 -8.46 6.88 17.23
C ILE A 392 -7.31 6.31 16.38
N GLU A 393 -6.30 5.72 17.01
CA GLU A 393 -5.20 5.04 16.32
C GLU A 393 -5.71 3.90 15.43
N LEU A 394 -6.70 3.14 15.91
CA LEU A 394 -7.36 2.09 15.11
C LEU A 394 -8.14 2.65 13.92
N LEU A 395 -8.76 3.83 14.05
CA LEU A 395 -9.40 4.52 12.92
C LEU A 395 -8.36 4.85 11.84
N LEU A 396 -7.22 5.43 12.22
CA LEU A 396 -6.12 5.75 11.31
C LEU A 396 -5.51 4.49 10.68
N ALA A 397 -5.24 3.47 11.49
CA ALA A 397 -4.71 2.19 11.04
C ALA A 397 -5.64 1.49 10.04
N SER A 398 -6.96 1.65 10.19
CA SER A 398 -7.95 1.05 9.27
C SER A 398 -7.81 1.53 7.82
N VAL A 399 -7.19 2.69 7.59
CA VAL A 399 -6.87 3.24 6.27
C VAL A 399 -5.36 3.27 6.00
N GLY A 400 -4.58 2.48 6.75
CA GLY A 400 -3.15 2.27 6.49
C GLY A 400 -2.23 3.35 7.05
N ILE A 401 -2.73 4.24 7.92
CA ILE A 401 -1.92 5.20 8.67
C ILE A 401 -1.49 4.55 9.98
N SER A 402 -0.22 4.14 10.08
CA SER A 402 0.39 3.64 11.31
C SER A 402 0.86 4.82 12.15
N PHE A 403 0.15 5.12 13.23
CA PHE A 403 0.47 6.23 14.14
C PHE A 403 0.50 5.74 15.58
N TYR A 404 1.51 6.16 16.33
CA TYR A 404 1.63 5.93 17.76
C TYR A 404 1.61 7.26 18.50
N THR A 405 0.69 7.37 19.46
CA THR A 405 0.59 8.54 20.35
C THR A 405 1.31 8.26 21.65
N ALA A 406 2.39 9.01 21.91
CA ALA A 406 3.16 8.92 23.14
C ALA A 406 2.28 9.18 24.37
N PHE A 407 2.50 8.38 25.42
CA PHE A 407 1.80 8.48 26.71
C PHE A 407 2.76 8.77 27.86
N ASP A 408 3.96 8.20 27.80
CA ASP A 408 5.03 8.49 28.75
C ASP A 408 5.93 9.62 28.23
N PRO A 409 6.47 10.48 29.11
CA PRO A 409 7.27 11.64 28.71
C PRO A 409 8.61 11.26 28.06
N ASP A 410 9.01 9.99 28.17
CA ASP A 410 10.21 9.43 27.54
C ASP A 410 9.91 8.84 26.14
N ASP A 411 8.63 8.76 25.75
CA ASP A 411 8.19 8.30 24.42
C ASP A 411 8.03 9.50 23.45
N GLU A 412 8.14 9.22 22.15
CA GLU A 412 7.89 10.21 21.10
C GLU A 412 6.70 9.79 20.21
N ASP A 413 5.92 10.78 19.78
CA ASP A 413 4.88 10.56 18.78
C ASP A 413 5.53 10.13 17.46
N ASP A 414 5.06 9.03 16.89
CA ASP A 414 5.74 8.40 15.77
C ASP A 414 4.77 7.92 14.69
N VAL A 415 5.09 8.26 13.44
CA VAL A 415 4.47 7.71 12.24
C VAL A 415 5.47 6.69 11.70
N ASP A 416 5.10 5.41 11.64
CA ASP A 416 6.02 4.40 11.12
C ASP A 416 6.40 4.72 9.68
N SER A 417 7.64 5.14 9.46
CA SER A 417 8.20 5.46 8.15
C SER A 417 8.59 4.17 7.42
N PHE A 418 7.59 3.37 7.02
CA PHE A 418 7.87 2.17 6.24
C PHE A 418 8.23 2.55 4.80
N LYS A 419 9.53 2.46 4.50
CA LYS A 419 10.15 2.82 3.21
C LYS A 419 9.54 2.03 2.04
N MET A 420 8.92 2.79 1.11
CA MET A 420 8.39 2.45 -0.22
C MET A 420 6.87 2.18 -0.31
N GLY A 421 6.22 2.90 -1.24
CA GLY A 421 4.75 3.01 -1.33
C GLY A 421 4.15 3.96 -0.28
N GLU A 422 4.94 4.86 0.28
CA GLU A 422 4.59 5.75 1.40
C GLU A 422 3.47 6.73 1.08
N LEU A 423 2.56 6.91 2.05
CA LEU A 423 1.85 8.16 2.19
C LEU A 423 2.88 9.12 2.78
N ARG A 424 3.37 10.04 1.95
CA ARG A 424 4.33 11.05 2.41
C ARG A 424 3.58 12.05 3.25
N TRP A 425 4.13 12.38 4.40
CA TRP A 425 3.67 13.48 5.22
C TRP A 425 4.53 14.68 4.84
N GLU A 426 4.02 15.56 3.97
CA GLU A 426 4.68 16.86 3.80
C GLU A 426 4.26 17.80 4.91
N GLY A 427 5.26 18.51 5.40
CA GLY A 427 5.10 19.54 6.39
C GLY A 427 5.99 19.25 7.58
N LEU A 428 6.99 20.12 7.73
CA LEU A 428 7.95 20.40 8.79
C LEU A 428 8.02 19.43 10.00
N ASP A 429 9.21 19.33 10.58
CA ASP A 429 9.45 18.67 11.88
C ASP A 429 8.31 18.97 12.88
N GLY A 430 7.40 18.02 13.11
CA GLY A 430 6.29 18.20 14.04
C GLY A 430 4.89 17.78 13.59
N SER A 431 4.65 17.33 12.35
CA SER A 431 3.33 16.77 11.94
C SER A 431 2.83 15.66 12.88
N ALA A 432 3.72 14.74 13.25
CA ALA A 432 3.43 13.67 14.21
C ALA A 432 3.09 14.24 15.61
N ARG A 433 3.86 15.22 16.09
CA ARG A 433 3.61 15.90 17.37
C ARG A 433 2.27 16.64 17.39
N TRP A 434 1.95 17.36 16.32
CA TRP A 434 0.65 18.05 16.18
C TRP A 434 -0.50 17.05 16.26
N LEU A 435 -0.41 15.93 15.53
CA LEU A 435 -1.44 14.90 15.57
C LEU A 435 -1.54 14.26 16.95
N GLY A 436 -0.40 13.87 17.55
CA GLY A 436 -0.34 13.29 18.89
C GLY A 436 -0.93 14.19 19.96
N ARG A 437 -0.60 15.50 19.93
CA ARG A 437 -1.20 16.52 20.83
C ARG A 437 -2.71 16.57 20.73
N ASN A 438 -3.25 16.58 19.51
CA ASN A 438 -4.71 16.62 19.30
C ASN A 438 -5.40 15.32 19.77
N ILE A 439 -4.78 14.16 19.50
CA ILE A 439 -5.28 12.86 19.97
C ILE A 439 -5.28 12.82 21.51
N ARG A 440 -4.19 13.24 22.17
CA ARG A 440 -4.11 13.34 23.64
C ARG A 440 -5.20 14.24 24.20
N ALA A 441 -5.35 15.46 23.67
CA ALA A 441 -6.34 16.43 24.13
C ALA A 441 -7.77 15.87 24.07
N VAL A 442 -8.11 15.20 22.97
CA VAL A 442 -9.46 14.65 22.74
C VAL A 442 -9.70 13.37 23.55
N SER A 443 -8.65 12.59 23.78
CA SER A 443 -8.70 11.39 24.62
C SER A 443 -8.73 11.70 26.11
N GLY A 444 -8.39 12.94 26.50
CA GLY A 444 -8.25 13.35 27.90
C GLY A 444 -6.95 12.87 28.55
N CYS A 445 -5.94 12.54 27.73
CA CYS A 445 -4.60 12.24 28.21
C CYS A 445 -3.90 13.54 28.66
N PRO A 446 -2.99 13.47 29.65
CA PRO A 446 -2.16 14.62 30.01
C PRO A 446 -1.35 15.11 28.79
N PRO A 447 -1.14 16.43 28.65
CA PRO A 447 -0.24 16.96 27.62
C PRO A 447 1.22 16.60 27.94
N MET A 448 2.01 16.41 26.88
CA MET A 448 3.46 16.24 26.98
C MET A 448 4.17 17.57 27.27
N ASN A 449 5.41 17.49 27.77
CA ASN A 449 6.22 18.68 28.07
C ASN A 449 6.38 19.62 26.87
N ASP A 450 6.42 19.06 25.66
CA ASP A 450 6.57 19.80 24.43
C ASP A 450 5.25 20.23 23.78
N ASP A 451 4.09 19.71 24.24
CA ASP A 451 2.77 20.11 23.71
C ASP A 451 2.47 21.60 23.99
N ASN A 452 3.11 22.18 25.01
CA ASN A 452 2.99 23.58 25.42
C ASN A 452 4.00 24.52 24.73
N LYS A 453 4.98 23.98 23.99
CA LYS A 453 5.88 24.79 23.18
C LYS A 453 5.18 25.03 21.85
N ASN A 454 4.72 26.25 21.60
CA ASN A 454 4.27 26.65 20.27
C ASN A 454 5.48 26.55 19.32
N SER A 455 5.59 25.42 18.61
CA SER A 455 6.54 25.21 17.52
C SER A 455 6.16 26.00 16.27
N ASP A 456 4.96 26.61 16.24
CA ASP A 456 4.50 27.47 15.13
C ASP A 456 5.18 28.84 15.11
N LYS A 457 6.24 29.05 15.91
CA LYS A 457 7.16 30.14 15.62
C LYS A 457 8.04 29.65 14.50
N ASP A 458 7.65 30.02 13.28
CA ASP A 458 8.52 30.10 12.12
C ASP A 458 9.89 30.55 12.63
N ASP A 459 10.86 29.63 12.65
CA ASP A 459 12.25 30.03 12.73
C ASP A 459 12.44 30.90 11.49
N ASP A 460 12.53 32.21 11.72
CA ASP A 460 12.96 33.19 10.75
C ASP A 460 14.32 32.70 10.24
N TYR A 461 14.28 31.92 9.15
CA TYR A 461 15.42 31.73 8.28
C TYR A 461 15.73 33.11 7.70
N GLU A 462 16.46 33.92 8.48
CA GLU A 462 17.20 35.07 7.99
C GLU A 462 18.14 34.51 6.91
N GLU A 463 17.65 34.45 5.67
CA GLU A 463 18.52 34.29 4.51
C GLU A 463 19.39 35.55 4.47
N ASP A 464 20.65 35.37 4.87
CA ASP A 464 21.75 36.21 4.43
C ASP A 464 21.55 36.45 2.93
N GLU A 465 21.19 37.70 2.59
CA GLU A 465 21.13 38.17 1.22
C GLU A 465 22.56 38.13 0.67
N ASP A 466 22.97 36.97 0.15
CA ASP A 466 24.12 36.86 -0.73
C ASP A 466 23.79 37.65 -2.00
N GLU A 467 24.14 38.93 -1.92
CA GLU A 467 24.23 39.94 -2.95
C GLU A 467 25.14 39.42 -4.06
N TYR A 468 24.62 38.55 -4.93
CA TYR A 468 25.18 38.34 -6.26
C TYR A 468 24.94 39.63 -7.06
N SER A 469 25.79 40.61 -6.79
CA SER A 469 26.02 41.77 -7.63
C SER A 469 26.48 41.28 -9.01
N ASP A 470 25.53 41.15 -9.93
CA ASP A 470 25.79 41.13 -11.36
C ASP A 470 26.39 42.49 -11.74
N GLU A 471 27.69 42.66 -11.52
CA GLU A 471 28.48 43.67 -12.21
C GLU A 471 28.67 43.22 -13.66
N ASP A 472 27.69 43.62 -14.46
CA ASP A 472 27.72 43.70 -15.91
C ASP A 472 28.72 44.79 -16.32
N ASP A 473 29.95 44.40 -16.68
CA ASP A 473 30.92 45.26 -17.38
C ASP A 473 31.57 44.51 -18.55
N GLY A 474 30.82 44.45 -19.66
CA GLY A 474 31.24 44.81 -21.02
C GLY A 474 32.47 44.15 -21.67
N ASP A 475 32.23 43.34 -22.72
CA ASP A 475 32.92 43.47 -24.03
C ASP A 475 32.20 42.66 -25.14
N PHE A 476 31.17 43.25 -25.75
CA PHE A 476 30.65 42.76 -27.04
C PHE A 476 31.35 43.50 -28.19
N GLY A 477 32.45 42.93 -28.68
CA GLY A 477 33.06 43.33 -29.95
C GLY A 477 32.20 42.94 -31.17
N PRO A 478 32.03 43.82 -32.17
CA PRO A 478 31.16 43.55 -33.32
C PRO A 478 31.91 42.77 -34.40
N GLY A 479 31.42 41.57 -34.70
CA GLY A 479 31.94 40.71 -35.78
C GLY A 479 30.85 40.27 -36.74
N ARG A 480 30.18 41.21 -37.42
CA ARG A 480 29.42 40.90 -38.64
C ARG A 480 30.42 40.63 -39.78
N GLY A 481 30.47 39.40 -40.25
CA GLY A 481 31.09 38.99 -41.51
C GLY A 481 30.09 38.17 -42.32
N GLU A 482 29.69 38.73 -43.45
CA GLU A 482 28.72 38.23 -44.42
C GLU A 482 29.19 36.97 -45.19
N CYS A 483 28.21 36.34 -45.87
CA CYS A 483 28.25 35.71 -47.22
C CYS A 483 27.69 34.28 -47.22
N GLN A 484 26.45 34.05 -47.66
CA GLN A 484 25.89 34.06 -49.03
C GLN A 484 25.75 32.63 -49.59
N HIS A 485 24.57 32.41 -50.17
CA HIS A 485 24.12 31.23 -50.89
C HIS A 485 25.10 30.74 -51.97
N GLN A 486 25.22 29.42 -52.07
CA GLN A 486 24.91 28.66 -53.29
C GLN A 486 24.31 27.30 -52.94
#